data_AF-V4JNS9-F1
#
_entry.id   AF-V4JNS9-F1
#
_cell.length_a   1.000
_cell.length_b   1.000
_cell.length_c   1.000
_cell.angle_alpha   90.00
_cell.angle_beta   90.00
_cell.angle_gamma   90.00
#
_symmetry.space_group_name_H-M   'P 1'
#
loop_
_entity.id
_entity.type
_entity.pdbx_description
1 polymer ?
#
loop_
_entity_poly.entity_id
_entity_poly.type
_entity_poly.pdbx_seq_one_letter_code
_entity_poly.pdbx_strand_id
1 'polypeptide(L)' 'MAKFIYVESTVIRYRGGTVVLYPLAKYQPEVKPLHGRKVHVIIIAEE' A
#
# COMPACT_ATOMS: atom_id res chain seq x y z
N MET A 1 -19.86 0.51 -4.52
CA MET A 1 -19.33 -0.85 -4.73
C MET A 1 -17.88 -0.87 -4.25
N ALA A 2 -17.49 -1.81 -3.40
CA ALA A 2 -16.10 -1.89 -2.92
C ALA A 2 -15.19 -2.41 -4.04
N LYS A 3 -14.01 -1.80 -4.22
CA LYS A 3 -12.98 -2.27 -5.15
C LYS A 3 -11.83 -2.86 -4.33
N PHE A 4 -11.44 -4.08 -4.64
CA PHE A 4 -10.26 -4.73 -4.07
C PHE A 4 -9.10 -4.59 -5.06
N ILE A 5 -7.94 -4.19 -4.58
CA ILE A 5 -6.70 -4.06 -5.37
C ILE A 5 -5.62 -4.83 -4.61
N TYR A 6 -5.01 -5.81 -5.27
CA TYR A 6 -3.92 -6.59 -4.71
C TYR A 6 -2.60 -6.07 -5.28
N VAL A 7 -1.71 -5.61 -4.41
CA VAL A 7 -0.41 -5.06 -4.80
C VAL A 7 0.68 -5.67 -3.94
N GLU A 8 1.78 -6.05 -4.58
CA GLU A 8 3.02 -6.30 -3.84
C GLU A 8 3.59 -4.94 -3.40
N SER A 9 4.00 -4.87 -2.14
CA SER A 9 4.53 -3.65 -1.54
C SER A 9 5.74 -3.95 -0.67
N THR A 10 6.65 -2.99 -0.58
CA THR A 10 7.71 -3.00 0.43
C THR A 10 7.26 -2.22 1.66
N VAL A 11 7.64 -2.70 2.83
CA VAL A 11 7.43 -2.00 4.10
C VAL A 11 8.64 -1.09 4.35
N ILE A 12 8.43 0.22 4.36
CA ILE A 12 9.47 1.20 4.68
C ILE A 12 9.20 1.77 6.07
N ARG A 13 10.16 1.60 6.98
CA ARG A 13 10.11 2.17 8.33
C ARG A 13 10.79 3.53 8.35
N TYR A 14 10.08 4.56 8.82
CA TYR A 14 10.62 5.89 9.05
C TYR A 14 10.93 6.11 10.53
N ARG A 15 11.79 7.10 10.83
CA ARG A 15 12.04 7.53 12.21
C ARG A 15 10.74 8.04 12.84
N GLY A 16 10.53 7.73 14.12
CA GLY A 16 9.28 8.07 14.83
C GLY A 16 8.17 7.01 14.72
N GLY A 17 8.50 5.78 14.33
CA GLY A 17 7.56 4.65 14.34
C GLY A 17 6.56 4.64 13.19
N THR A 18 6.67 5.58 12.25
CA THR A 18 5.83 5.61 11.06
C THR A 18 6.27 4.51 10.09
N VAL A 19 5.31 3.73 9.61
CA VAL A 19 5.53 2.69 8.61
C VAL A 19 4.73 3.04 7.36
N VAL A 20 5.38 2.97 6.20
CA VAL A 20 4.76 3.24 4.90
C VAL A 20 4.81 1.97 4.08
N LEU A 21 3.66 1.57 3.55
CA LEU A 21 3.57 0.56 2.50
C LEU A 21 3.83 1.26 1.17
N TYR A 22 4.87 0.83 0.48
CA TYR A 22 5.26 1.38 -0.80
C TYR A 22 5.04 0.35 -1.91
N PRO A 23 4.00 0.51 -2.76
CA PRO A 23 3.71 -0.42 -3.84
C PRO A 23 4.86 -0.46 -4.85
N LEU A 24 5.12 -1.65 -5.40
CA LEU A 24 6.08 -1.80 -6.49
C LEU A 24 5.68 -0.91 -7.69
N ALA A 25 6.67 -0.47 -8.46
CA ALA A 25 6.48 0.47 -9.57
C ALA A 25 5.36 0.07 -10.55
N LYS A 26 5.22 -1.24 -10.85
CA LYS A 26 4.16 -1.79 -11.71
C LYS A 26 2.75 -1.48 -11.23
N TYR A 27 2.53 -1.33 -9.92
CA TYR A 27 1.21 -1.07 -9.33
C TYR A 27 0.93 0.41 -9.07
N GLN A 28 1.92 1.30 -9.20
CA GLN A 28 1.75 2.73 -8.94
C GLN A 28 0.60 3.38 -9.74
N PRO A 29 0.39 3.09 -11.04
CA PRO A 29 -0.74 3.66 -11.77
C PRO A 29 -2.10 3.29 -11.17
N GLU A 30 -2.20 2.11 -10.58
CA GLU A 30 -3.45 1.57 -10.03
C GLU A 30 -3.76 2.15 -8.64
N VAL A 31 -2.73 2.43 -7.84
CA VAL A 31 -2.87 3.03 -6.50
C VAL A 31 -2.86 4.55 -6.50
N LYS A 32 -2.32 5.21 -7.53
CA LYS A 32 -2.26 6.68 -7.62
C LYS A 32 -3.61 7.38 -7.38
N PRO A 33 -4.75 6.87 -7.90
CA PRO A 33 -6.06 7.47 -7.61
C PRO A 33 -6.52 7.37 -6.15
N LEU A 34 -5.87 6.52 -5.33
CA LEU A 34 -6.15 6.37 -3.90
C LEU A 34 -5.44 7.40 -3.03
N HIS A 35 -4.49 8.16 -3.59
CA HIS A 35 -3.75 9.17 -2.84
C HIS A 35 -4.71 10.18 -2.17
N GLY A 36 -4.53 10.41 -0.87
CA GLY A 36 -5.38 11.30 -0.07
C GLY A 36 -6.75 10.71 0.33
N ARG A 37 -7.06 9.46 -0.04
CA ARG A 37 -8.31 8.78 0.36
C ARG A 37 -8.09 7.90 1.59
N LYS A 38 -9.12 7.76 2.43
CA LYS A 38 -9.14 6.75 3.49
C LYS A 38 -9.40 5.38 2.85
N VAL A 39 -8.45 4.46 3.02
CA VAL A 39 -8.54 3.08 2.51
C VAL A 39 -8.26 2.10 3.65
N HIS A 40 -8.92 0.94 3.61
CA HIS A 40 -8.57 -0.19 4.47
C HIS A 40 -7.54 -1.06 3.74
N VAL A 41 -6.49 -1.50 4.45
CA VAL A 41 -5.40 -2.29 3.89
C VAL A 41 -5.32 -3.63 4.61
N ILE A 42 -5.20 -4.72 3.84
CA ILE A 42 -4.92 -6.07 4.34
C ILE A 42 -3.44 -6.35 4.07
N ILE A 43 -2.70 -6.80 5.07
CA ILE A 43 -1.27 -7.12 4.96
C ILE A 43 -1.12 -8.63 5.08
N ILE A 44 -0.48 -9.25 4.09
CA ILE A 44 -0.09 -10.66 4.11
C ILE A 44 1.44 -10.68 4.10
N ALA A 45 2.04 -11.27 5.14
CA ALA A 45 3.48 -11.46 5.22
C ALA A 45 3.78 -12.93 4.91
N GLU A 46 4.66 -13.17 3.95
CA GLU A 46 5.25 -14.50 3.71
C GLU A 46 6.44 -14.69 4.65
N GLU A 47 6.66 -15.92 5.13
CA GLU A 47 7.75 -16.29 6.05
C GLU A 47 9.13 -16.28 5.37
#